data_AF-A0A7X7TW39-F1
#
_entry.id   AF-A0A7X7TW39-F1
#
_cell.length_a   1.000
_cell.length_b   1.000
_cell.length_c   1.000
_cell.angle_alpha   90.00
_cell.angle_beta   90.00
_cell.angle_gamma   90.00
#
_symmetry.space_group_name_H-M   'P 1'
#
loop_
_entity.id
_entity.type
_entity.pdbx_description
1 polymer ?
#
loop_
_entity_poly.entity_id
_entity_poly.type
_entity_poly.pdbx_seq_one_letter_code
_entity_poly.pdbx_strand_id
1 'polypeptide(L)'
;MSPTITSNPSIEYWFLLHFEDTNKVFIATELKKYLKKYIPDYSTDENFLEREDWVKNMSDNISIACERAEKYTNENMSFTSFPLLISELKPK
;
A
#
# COMPACT_ATOMS: atom_id res chain seq x y z
N MET A 1 17.18 -23.29 2.03
CA MET A 1 16.39 -22.57 1.03
C MET A 1 15.76 -21.39 1.74
N SER A 2 16.10 -20.17 1.33
CA SER A 2 15.80 -18.92 2.03
C SER A 2 14.29 -18.62 2.08
N PRO A 3 13.78 -17.97 3.14
CA PRO A 3 12.38 -17.59 3.20
C PRO A 3 12.15 -16.49 2.16
N THR A 4 11.32 -16.79 1.15
CA THR A 4 10.80 -15.76 0.24
C THR A 4 9.88 -14.85 1.03
N ILE A 5 10.41 -13.72 1.52
CA ILE A 5 9.63 -12.59 2.02
C ILE A 5 8.83 -12.07 0.83
N THR A 6 7.66 -12.68 0.65
CA THR A 6 6.77 -12.40 -0.46
C THR A 6 6.04 -11.12 -0.09
N SER A 7 6.47 -10.00 -0.66
CA SER A 7 5.69 -8.77 -0.62
C SER A 7 4.29 -9.05 -1.09
N ASN A 8 3.31 -8.78 -0.24
CA ASN A 8 1.92 -8.84 -0.61
C ASN A 8 1.62 -7.59 -1.42
N PRO A 9 1.51 -7.63 -2.77
CA PRO A 9 1.35 -6.44 -3.60
C PRO A 9 0.20 -5.53 -3.14
N SER A 10 -0.77 -6.07 -2.41
CA SER A 10 -1.85 -5.34 -1.73
C SER A 10 -1.35 -4.31 -0.72
N ILE A 11 -0.32 -4.59 0.10
CA ILE A 11 0.16 -3.66 1.15
C ILE A 11 1.03 -2.56 0.56
N GLU A 12 1.95 -2.87 -0.36
CA GLU A 12 2.70 -1.81 -1.04
C GLU A 12 1.82 -0.93 -1.91
N TYR A 13 0.74 -1.49 -2.46
CA TYR A 13 -0.24 -0.71 -3.21
C TYR A 13 -1.00 0.23 -2.28
N TRP A 14 -1.39 -0.24 -1.09
CA TRP A 14 -1.94 0.62 -0.05
C TRP A 14 -1.02 1.80 0.26
N PHE A 15 0.28 1.55 0.47
CA PHE A 15 1.26 2.61 0.72
C PHE A 15 1.33 3.61 -0.43
N LEU A 16 1.28 3.14 -1.68
CA LEU A 16 1.30 4.01 -2.86
C LEU A 16 0.09 4.96 -2.90
N LEU A 17 -1.09 4.50 -2.49
CA LEU A 17 -2.31 5.32 -2.50
C LEU A 17 -2.26 6.52 -1.57
N HIS A 18 -1.37 6.55 -0.57
CA HIS A 18 -1.12 7.76 0.23
C HIS A 18 -0.47 8.87 -0.59
N PHE A 19 0.34 8.52 -1.59
CA PHE A 19 1.14 9.47 -2.36
C PHE A 19 0.59 9.76 -3.76
N GLU A 20 -0.05 8.77 -4.39
CA GLU A 20 -0.46 8.86 -5.79
C GLU A 20 -1.88 8.34 -6.01
N ASP A 21 -2.67 9.08 -6.78
CA ASP A 21 -3.97 8.62 -7.31
C ASP A 21 -3.72 7.76 -8.54
N THR A 22 -3.74 6.44 -8.39
CA THR A 22 -3.40 5.50 -9.46
C THR A 22 -4.27 4.26 -9.41
N ASN A 23 -4.61 3.74 -10.59
CA ASN A 23 -5.20 2.40 -10.81
C ASN A 23 -4.28 1.51 -11.65
N LYS A 24 -3.01 1.90 -11.80
CA LYS A 24 -2.06 1.19 -12.64
C LYS A 24 -1.82 -0.21 -12.06
N VAL A 25 -1.80 -1.21 -12.93
CA VAL A 25 -1.41 -2.57 -12.56
C VAL A 25 0.11 -2.61 -12.38
N PHE A 26 0.54 -3.03 -11.20
CA PHE A 26 1.96 -3.22 -10.89
C PHE A 26 2.25 -4.70 -10.62
N ILE A 27 3.39 -5.16 -11.10
CA ILE A 27 4.02 -6.35 -10.52
C ILE A 27 4.74 -5.97 -9.22
N ALA A 28 4.80 -6.86 -8.24
CA ALA A 28 5.31 -6.54 -6.89
C ALA A 28 6.72 -5.91 -6.90
N THR A 29 7.61 -6.37 -7.80
CA THR A 29 8.96 -5.83 -7.94
C THR A 29 8.98 -4.40 -8.52
N GLU A 30 8.08 -4.09 -9.43
CA GLU A 30 7.92 -2.74 -9.99
C GLU A 30 7.31 -1.80 -8.94
N LEU A 31 6.29 -2.27 -8.21
CA LEU A 31 5.62 -1.51 -7.17
C LEU A 31 6.60 -1.05 -6.08
N LYS A 32 7.47 -1.93 -5.60
CA LYS A 32 8.52 -1.56 -4.64
C LYS A 32 9.48 -0.50 -5.19
N LYS A 33 9.92 -0.65 -6.44
CA LYS A 33 10.78 0.35 -7.09
C LYS A 33 10.06 1.69 -7.23
N TYR A 34 8.77 1.65 -7.51
CA TYR A 34 7.95 2.84 -7.65
C TYR A 34 7.72 3.54 -6.31
N LEU A 35 7.43 2.78 -5.25
CA LEU A 35 7.24 3.29 -3.89
C LEU A 35 8.48 4.01 -3.36
N LYS A 36 9.68 3.57 -3.78
CA LYS A 36 10.95 4.24 -3.46
C LYS A 36 11.07 5.68 -3.98
N LYS A 37 10.20 6.12 -4.89
CA LYS A 37 10.11 7.54 -5.27
C LYS A 37 9.58 8.42 -4.14
N TYR A 38 8.74 7.85 -3.27
CA TYR A 38 8.10 8.54 -2.16
C TYR A 38 8.74 8.18 -0.81
N ILE A 39 9.24 6.96 -0.68
CA ILE A 39 9.91 6.44 0.51
C ILE A 39 11.29 5.89 0.09
N PRO A 40 12.33 6.74 -0.05
CA PRO A 40 13.61 6.37 -0.66
C PRO A 40 14.27 5.10 -0.11
N ASP A 41 14.20 4.94 1.21
CA ASP A 41 14.81 3.82 1.94
C ASP A 41 13.86 2.65 2.20
N TYR A 42 12.71 2.60 1.53
CA TYR A 42 11.70 1.57 1.75
C TYR A 42 12.30 0.16 1.67
N SER A 43 12.12 -0.59 2.75
CA SER A 43 12.45 -2.01 2.84
C SER A 43 11.34 -2.78 3.56
N THR A 44 11.25 -4.07 3.26
CA THR A 44 10.35 -5.00 3.99
C THR A 44 11.03 -5.62 5.22
N ASP A 45 12.22 -5.13 5.58
CA ASP A 45 12.93 -5.56 6.78
C ASP A 45 12.26 -4.97 8.04
N GLU A 46 12.21 -5.75 9.11
CA GLU A 46 11.62 -5.36 10.39
C GLU A 46 12.19 -4.02 10.91
N ASN A 47 13.51 -3.86 10.83
CA ASN A 47 14.22 -2.62 11.19
C ASN A 47 13.74 -1.36 10.43
N PHE A 48 13.16 -1.53 9.24
CA PHE A 48 12.56 -0.43 8.48
C PHE A 48 11.09 -0.25 8.87
N LEU A 49 10.33 -1.34 8.97
CA LEU A 49 8.90 -1.32 9.28
C LEU A 49 8.59 -0.78 10.68
N GLU A 50 9.52 -0.93 11.63
CA GLU A 50 9.42 -0.37 12.99
C GLU A 50 9.68 1.15 13.06
N ARG A 51 10.13 1.78 11.98
CA ARG A 51 10.36 3.24 11.97
C ARG A 51 9.04 3.99 11.86
N GLU A 52 8.87 5.02 12.67
CA GLU A 52 7.63 5.81 12.70
C GLU A 52 7.61 6.97 11.70
N ASP A 53 8.76 7.36 11.16
CA ASP A 53 8.93 8.56 10.32
C ASP A 53 8.11 8.49 9.02
N TRP A 54 8.21 7.38 8.30
CA TRP A 54 7.44 7.17 7.07
C TRP A 54 5.96 6.89 7.34
N VAL A 55 5.65 6.27 8.49
CA VAL A 55 4.26 6.02 8.93
C VAL A 55 3.54 7.32 9.21
N LYS A 56 4.21 8.29 9.85
CA LYS A 56 3.64 9.61 10.12
C LYS A 56 3.22 10.33 8.83
N ASN A 57 4.06 10.30 7.80
CA ASN A 57 3.75 10.91 6.50
C ASN A 57 2.53 10.26 5.81
N MET A 58 2.26 8.98 6.07
CA MET A 58 1.07 8.30 5.57
C MET A 58 -0.17 8.62 6.43
N SER A 59 -0.01 8.68 7.76
CA SER A 59 -1.11 8.99 8.68
C SER A 59 -1.80 10.31 8.34
N ASP A 60 -1.04 11.32 7.92
CA ASP A 60 -1.57 12.62 7.51
C ASP A 60 -2.46 12.55 6.25
N ASN A 61 -2.29 11.50 5.42
CA ASN A 61 -2.96 11.32 4.14
C ASN A 61 -3.94 10.14 4.12
N ILE A 62 -4.29 9.58 5.28
CA ILE A 62 -5.09 8.36 5.35
C ILE A 62 -6.49 8.51 4.74
N SER A 63 -7.13 9.67 4.89
CA SER A 63 -8.43 9.96 4.29
C SER A 63 -8.37 9.96 2.76
N ILE A 64 -7.29 10.52 2.21
CA ILE A 64 -7.04 10.58 0.77
C ILE A 64 -6.77 9.16 0.22
N ALA A 65 -5.98 8.36 0.93
CA ALA A 65 -5.74 6.98 0.55
C ALA A 65 -7.03 6.14 0.55
N CYS A 66 -7.90 6.33 1.55
CA CYS A 66 -9.22 5.71 1.59
C CYS A 66 -10.09 6.12 0.39
N GLU A 67 -10.18 7.42 0.08
CA GLU A 67 -10.96 7.91 -1.05
C GLU A 67 -10.47 7.32 -2.39
N ARG A 68 -9.15 7.27 -2.60
CA ARG A 68 -8.54 6.67 -3.79
C ARG A 68 -8.80 5.17 -3.86
N ALA A 69 -8.73 4.45 -2.75
CA ALA A 69 -9.05 3.02 -2.70
C ALA A 69 -10.53 2.78 -3.06
N GLU A 70 -11.44 3.56 -2.47
CA GLU A 70 -12.88 3.47 -2.73
C GLU A 70 -13.21 3.76 -4.21
N LYS A 71 -12.59 4.80 -4.77
CA LYS A 71 -12.71 5.18 -6.19
C LYS A 71 -12.44 3.99 -7.13
N TYR A 72 -11.41 3.21 -6.85
CA TYR A 72 -11.00 2.09 -7.70
C TYR A 72 -11.56 0.71 -7.28
N THR A 73 -12.24 0.62 -6.13
CA THR A 73 -12.98 -0.60 -5.76
C THR A 73 -14.29 -0.79 -6.53
N ASN A 74 -14.88 0.30 -7.06
CA ASN A 74 -16.15 0.25 -7.79
C ASN A 74 -15.98 0.09 -9.32
N GLU A 75 -14.80 0.36 -9.86
CA GLU A 75 -14.49 0.19 -11.29
C GLU A 75 -13.93 -1.21 -11.59
N ASN A 76 -14.77 -2.24 -11.44
CA ASN A 76 -14.74 -3.52 -12.16
C ASN A 76 -13.40 -4.26 -12.41
N MET A 77 -12.35 -4.03 -11.63
CA MET A 77 -11.06 -4.74 -11.74
C MET A 77 -10.68 -5.33 -10.39
N SER A 78 -11.40 -6.37 -9.98
CA SER A 78 -11.06 -7.23 -8.85
C SER A 78 -9.73 -7.94 -9.07
N PHE A 79 -8.69 -7.64 -8.29
CA PHE A 79 -7.54 -8.55 -8.15
C PHE A 79 -6.93 -8.68 -6.75
N THR A 80 -7.40 -7.94 -5.75
CA THR A 80 -6.92 -8.14 -4.38
C THR A 80 -8.08 -8.03 -3.41
N SER A 81 -8.06 -8.85 -2.36
CA SER A 81 -9.05 -8.94 -1.27
C SER A 81 -9.21 -7.65 -0.44
N PHE A 82 -8.79 -6.52 -0.98
CA PHE A 82 -8.82 -5.18 -0.40
C PHE A 82 -10.22 -4.72 0.03
N PRO A 83 -11.31 -5.03 -0.71
CA PRO A 83 -12.67 -4.67 -0.25
C PRO A 83 -13.02 -5.27 1.11
N LEU A 84 -12.51 -6.47 1.44
CA LEU A 84 -12.74 -7.10 2.74
C LEU A 84 -11.90 -6.44 3.85
N LEU A 85 -10.66 -6.09 3.55
CA LEU A 85 -9.76 -5.43 4.51
C LEU A 85 -10.29 -4.05 4.94
N ILE A 86 -10.84 -3.27 4.01
CA ILE A 86 -11.46 -1.98 4.32
C ILE A 86 -12.73 -2.16 5.17
N SER A 87 -13.47 -3.27 4.99
CA SER A 87 -14.65 -3.57 5.82
C SER A 87 -14.30 -3.93 7.27
N GLU A 88 -13.14 -4.56 7.50
CA GLU A 88 -12.65 -4.90 8.84
C GLU A 88 -11.99 -3.72 9.59
N LEU A 89 -11.50 -2.72 8.85
CA LEU A 89 -10.88 -1.52 9.43
C LEU A 89 -11.89 -0.45 9.87
N LYS A 90 -13.18 -0.63 9.60
CA LYS A 90 -14.22 0.26 10.14
C LYS A 90 -14.42 -0.06 11.62
N PRO A 91 -14.20 0.90 12.54
CA PRO A 91 -14.49 0.68 13.96
C PRO A 91 -15.98 0.44 14.16
N LYS A 92 -16.31 -0.47 15.09
CA LYS A 92 -17.69 -0.75 15.53
C LYS A 92 -18.36 0.46 16.16
#